data_AF-A0A1F5RFL5-F1
#
_entry.id   AF-A0A1F5RFL5-F1
#
_cell.length_a   1.000
_cell.length_b   1.000
_cell.length_c   1.000
_cell.angle_alpha   90.00
_cell.angle_beta   90.00
_cell.angle_gamma   90.00
#
_symmetry.space_group_name_H-M   'P 1'
#
loop_
_entity.id
_entity.type
_entity.pdbx_description
1 polymer ?
#
loop_
_entity_poly.entity_id
_entity_poly.type
_entity_poly.pdbx_seq_one_letter_code
_entity_poly.pdbx_strand_id
1 'polypeptide(L)'
;MAKSKAVSGRKDPKEYMKLAVEVMKKSIPERKKNDPSPYVGAVLVFPDGSVETAYRGEYREGDHAEYTVLDKKNRHREVSGCWLFATLEPCAPGARNAPKVSCAERIVNARISDLWFGIEDKNPKVDHGGIDYLVENGVKVHQFSPQFHKEIEDVNKKFMKWAYMKNEEEKQAKNKPAAHLDERAASTNMDSLSDEALQNFLNESKRKYKPRSAAFIQELKEMDLLEYDSKKKTYLPTGNAILLFGKSPRNKFPQAGIKAKVNYADGKTDTKTFDDALVLLPDQVEAWLRKVLPASIDRTTFKAVHVPSFPIPVIREAVINAITHRDYSRDGAKVQLEVYEDRIVVKSPGEPFPPITIEAMKNFTATSYSRNKKLTFVFNEMDYMEEVGLGMDTFKSIRAKYNLPLPIIEYDGLNVVVTFPRTVEAVKKAGSKAMGKLTGEEFEGYEWIKGKEVVSAKEYATHMKITSRQTSRHLSKMLKLKLVKTNGEKPKSPKLKYTVT
;
A
#
# COMPACT_ATOMS: atom_id res chain seq x y z
N MET A 1 -33.88 -41.01 19.37
CA MET A 1 -32.48 -41.44 19.54
C MET A 1 -31.67 -40.28 20.12
N ALA A 2 -31.26 -40.40 21.38
CA ALA A 2 -30.49 -39.38 22.09
C ALA A 2 -29.06 -39.30 21.50
N LYS A 3 -28.64 -38.11 21.05
CA LYS A 3 -27.22 -37.83 20.78
C LYS A 3 -26.50 -37.80 22.11
N SER A 4 -25.71 -38.83 22.41
CA SER A 4 -24.77 -38.77 23.53
C SER A 4 -23.79 -37.62 23.28
N LYS A 5 -23.76 -36.64 24.16
CA LYS A 5 -22.61 -35.73 24.25
C LYS A 5 -21.46 -36.58 24.77
N ALA A 6 -20.56 -36.98 23.89
CA ALA A 6 -19.27 -37.53 24.32
C ALA A 6 -18.63 -36.50 25.27
N VAL A 7 -18.41 -36.91 26.52
CA VAL A 7 -17.63 -36.13 27.47
C VAL A 7 -16.22 -36.09 26.90
N SER A 8 -15.78 -34.91 26.46
CA SER A 8 -14.44 -34.71 25.90
C SER A 8 -13.40 -35.16 26.93
N GLY A 9 -12.59 -36.18 26.61
CA GLY A 9 -11.49 -36.65 27.46
C GLY A 9 -10.31 -35.67 27.53
N ARG A 10 -10.39 -34.56 26.79
CA ARG A 10 -9.36 -33.52 26.72
C ARG A 10 -9.33 -32.68 27.99
N LYS A 11 -8.12 -32.37 28.44
CA LYS A 11 -7.82 -31.50 29.57
C LYS A 11 -7.86 -30.01 29.17
N ASP A 12 -7.53 -29.14 30.12
CA ASP A 12 -7.35 -27.71 29.87
C ASP A 12 -6.27 -27.50 28.78
N PRO A 13 -6.56 -26.73 27.70
CA PRO A 13 -5.59 -26.35 26.68
C PRO A 13 -4.24 -25.87 27.22
N LYS A 14 -4.20 -25.23 28.38
CA LYS A 14 -2.96 -24.75 29.02
C LYS A 14 -1.97 -25.89 29.34
N GLU A 15 -2.46 -27.08 29.67
CA GLU A 15 -1.59 -28.24 29.90
C GLU A 15 -0.86 -28.66 28.62
N TYR A 16 -1.57 -28.63 27.49
CA TYR A 16 -1.02 -28.99 26.19
C TYR A 16 -0.09 -27.90 25.62
N MET A 17 -0.38 -26.62 25.90
CA MET A 17 0.55 -25.51 25.61
C MET A 17 1.88 -25.71 26.33
N LYS A 18 1.83 -26.00 27.64
CA LYS A 18 3.03 -26.27 28.45
C LYS A 18 3.80 -27.47 27.90
N LEU A 19 3.11 -28.56 27.56
CA LEU A 19 3.73 -29.74 26.97
C LEU A 19 4.40 -29.43 25.62
N ALA A 20 3.76 -28.61 24.76
CA ALA A 20 4.36 -28.19 23.49
C ALA A 20 5.67 -27.42 23.69
N VAL A 21 5.73 -26.53 24.70
CA VAL A 21 6.95 -25.80 25.07
C VAL A 21 8.03 -26.73 25.62
N GLU A 22 7.67 -27.72 26.43
CA GLU A 22 8.62 -28.73 26.93
C GLU A 22 9.19 -29.60 25.80
N VAL A 23 8.34 -30.01 24.85
CA VAL A 23 8.73 -30.80 23.68
C VAL A 23 9.60 -29.97 22.73
N MET A 24 9.30 -28.69 22.54
CA MET A 24 10.07 -27.76 21.70
C MET A 24 11.56 -27.74 22.06
N LYS A 25 11.90 -27.80 23.36
CA LYS A 25 13.28 -27.79 23.85
C LYS A 25 14.13 -28.97 23.37
N LYS A 26 13.49 -30.03 22.86
CA LYS A 26 14.17 -31.22 22.30
C LYS A 26 14.55 -31.05 20.83
N SER A 27 14.18 -29.94 20.19
CA SER A 27 14.43 -29.70 18.76
C SER A 27 15.91 -29.83 18.39
N ILE A 28 16.17 -30.44 17.24
CA ILE A 28 17.52 -30.67 16.73
C ILE A 28 17.77 -29.66 15.59
N PRO A 29 18.72 -28.71 15.75
CA PRO A 29 19.03 -27.73 14.70
C PRO A 29 19.75 -28.39 13.52
N GLU A 30 19.52 -27.85 12.32
CA GLU A 30 20.14 -28.34 11.08
C GLU A 30 21.63 -27.97 11.05
N ARG A 31 22.51 -28.97 10.90
CA ARG A 31 23.98 -28.85 10.99
C ARG A 31 24.61 -28.22 9.75
N LYS A 32 23.99 -28.37 8.58
CA LYS A 32 24.54 -27.93 7.27
C LYS A 32 24.02 -26.57 6.80
N LYS A 33 23.24 -25.86 7.62
CA LYS A 33 22.62 -24.59 7.25
C LYS A 33 23.28 -23.45 8.02
N ASN A 34 23.69 -22.40 7.29
CA ASN A 34 24.24 -21.18 7.91
C ASN A 34 23.16 -20.35 8.63
N ASP A 35 21.89 -20.56 8.28
CA ASP A 35 20.75 -19.89 8.93
C ASP A 35 20.36 -20.61 10.24
N PRO A 36 20.02 -19.88 11.30
CA PRO A 36 19.50 -20.48 12.53
C PRO A 36 18.21 -21.27 12.25
N SER A 37 18.09 -22.46 12.84
CA SER A 37 16.87 -23.27 12.78
C SER A 37 15.94 -22.90 13.94
N PRO A 38 14.62 -22.77 13.72
CA PRO A 38 13.67 -22.57 14.81
C PRO A 38 13.52 -23.85 15.63
N TYR A 39 13.32 -23.68 16.92
CA TYR A 39 12.93 -24.74 17.84
C TYR A 39 11.40 -24.77 17.87
N VAL A 40 10.83 -25.91 17.47
CA VAL A 40 9.37 -26.08 17.35
C VAL A 40 8.95 -27.39 17.99
N GLY A 41 7.98 -27.32 18.89
CA GLY A 41 7.29 -28.48 19.46
C GLY A 41 5.84 -28.52 18.99
N ALA A 42 5.32 -29.72 18.75
CA ALA A 42 3.95 -29.99 18.37
C ALA A 42 3.32 -31.05 19.29
N VAL A 43 2.06 -30.86 19.67
CA VAL A 43 1.26 -31.81 20.43
C VAL A 43 -0.08 -32.01 19.72
N LEU A 44 -0.35 -33.23 19.30
CA LEU A 44 -1.63 -33.66 18.73
C LEU A 44 -2.47 -34.29 19.85
N VAL A 45 -3.67 -33.76 20.09
CA VAL A 45 -4.59 -34.21 21.13
C VAL A 45 -5.84 -34.81 20.51
N PHE A 46 -6.08 -36.08 20.81
CA PHE A 46 -7.21 -36.85 20.30
C PHE A 46 -8.51 -36.54 21.06
N PRO A 47 -9.70 -36.86 20.49
CA PRO A 47 -10.98 -36.68 21.19
C PRO A 47 -11.09 -37.39 22.54
N ASP A 48 -10.39 -38.52 22.69
CA ASP A 48 -10.33 -39.32 23.92
C ASP A 48 -9.37 -38.73 24.97
N GLY A 49 -8.64 -37.65 24.65
CA GLY A 49 -7.66 -37.03 25.53
C GLY A 49 -6.24 -37.60 25.44
N SER A 50 -6.03 -38.66 24.66
CA SER A 50 -4.69 -39.18 24.37
C SER A 50 -3.87 -38.15 23.57
N VAL A 51 -2.55 -38.17 23.74
CA VAL A 51 -1.65 -37.21 23.10
C VAL A 51 -0.52 -37.90 22.36
N GLU A 52 -0.13 -37.31 21.23
CA GLU A 52 1.12 -37.61 20.54
C GLU A 52 1.93 -36.32 20.44
N THR A 53 3.25 -36.41 20.57
CA THR A 53 4.12 -35.23 20.53
C THR A 53 5.16 -35.37 19.44
N ALA A 54 5.62 -34.25 18.89
CA ALA A 54 6.81 -34.23 18.07
C ALA A 54 7.58 -32.93 18.19
N TYR A 55 8.86 -32.96 17.86
CA TYR A 55 9.71 -31.76 17.78
C TYR A 55 10.44 -31.66 16.44
N ARG A 56 10.90 -30.46 16.09
CA ARG A 56 11.64 -30.24 14.84
C ARG A 56 12.91 -31.09 14.84
N GLY A 57 13.09 -31.85 13.76
CA GLY A 57 14.25 -32.72 13.58
C GLY A 57 14.18 -34.07 14.29
N GLU A 58 13.04 -34.43 14.91
CA GLU A 58 12.91 -35.69 15.65
C GLU A 58 13.09 -36.94 14.76
N TYR A 59 12.43 -36.97 13.60
CA TYR A 59 12.49 -38.14 12.72
C TYR A 59 13.66 -38.05 11.72
N ARG A 60 13.78 -36.91 11.03
CA ARG A 60 14.91 -36.58 10.16
C ARG A 60 15.27 -35.12 10.31
N GLU A 61 16.53 -34.81 10.09
CA GLU A 61 17.03 -33.43 10.10
C GLU A 61 16.20 -32.53 9.17
N GLY A 62 15.74 -31.40 9.70
CA GLY A 62 14.93 -30.42 8.97
C GLY A 62 13.43 -30.77 8.84
N ASP A 63 12.98 -31.92 9.34
CA ASP A 63 11.54 -32.22 9.43
C ASP A 63 10.86 -31.31 10.45
N HIS A 64 9.71 -30.77 10.06
CA HIS A 64 8.89 -29.93 10.95
C HIS A 64 8.18 -30.81 12.00
N ALA A 65 7.87 -30.21 13.15
CA ALA A 65 7.20 -30.91 14.24
C ALA A 65 5.79 -31.37 13.83
N GLU A 66 5.05 -30.50 13.14
CA GLU A 66 3.69 -30.74 12.66
C GLU A 66 3.65 -31.86 11.61
N TYR A 67 4.61 -31.86 10.68
CA TYR A 67 4.78 -32.94 9.72
C TYR A 67 5.08 -34.27 10.42
N THR A 68 5.97 -34.26 11.41
CA THR A 68 6.35 -35.48 12.12
C THR A 68 5.16 -36.06 12.88
N VAL A 69 4.41 -35.22 13.61
CA VAL A 69 3.26 -35.71 14.38
C VAL A 69 2.12 -36.17 13.49
N LEU A 70 1.81 -35.48 12.39
CA LEU A 70 0.69 -35.84 11.50
C LEU A 70 1.04 -36.99 10.55
N ASP A 71 2.11 -36.84 9.75
CA ASP A 71 2.41 -37.75 8.64
C ASP A 71 3.32 -38.92 9.00
N LYS A 72 4.16 -38.78 10.04
CA LYS A 72 5.11 -39.85 10.42
C LYS A 72 4.55 -40.71 11.54
N LYS A 73 4.19 -40.10 12.66
CA LYS A 73 3.70 -40.84 13.83
C LYS A 73 2.26 -41.32 13.69
N ASN A 74 1.42 -40.56 12.99
CA ASN A 74 -0.01 -40.85 12.86
C ASN A 74 -0.46 -41.18 11.44
N ARG A 75 0.45 -41.66 10.57
CA ARG A 75 0.15 -42.00 9.16
C ARG A 75 -1.05 -42.94 8.98
N HIS A 76 -1.24 -43.85 9.94
CA HIS A 76 -2.27 -44.90 9.91
C HIS A 76 -3.40 -44.66 10.91
N ARG A 77 -3.46 -43.47 11.53
CA ARG A 77 -4.45 -43.12 12.55
C ARG A 77 -5.35 -41.99 12.03
N GLU A 78 -6.65 -42.11 12.25
CA GLU A 78 -7.60 -41.03 11.98
C GLU A 78 -7.29 -39.86 12.93
N VAL A 79 -6.94 -38.71 12.36
CA VAL A 79 -6.64 -37.47 13.12
C VAL A 79 -7.69 -36.38 12.91
N SER A 80 -8.78 -36.68 12.21
CA SER A 80 -9.88 -35.74 11.97
C SER A 80 -10.52 -35.32 13.30
N GLY A 81 -10.72 -34.02 13.47
CA GLY A 81 -11.30 -33.44 14.68
C GLY A 81 -10.35 -33.37 15.88
N CYS A 82 -9.07 -33.72 15.72
CA CYS A 82 -8.05 -33.53 16.75
C CYS A 82 -7.74 -32.04 16.98
N TRP A 83 -7.14 -31.76 18.13
CA TRP A 83 -6.53 -30.47 18.44
C TRP A 83 -5.02 -30.55 18.18
N LEU A 84 -4.44 -29.49 17.62
CA LEU A 84 -3.00 -29.38 17.43
C LEU A 84 -2.47 -28.17 18.20
N PHE A 85 -1.39 -28.34 18.93
CA PHE A 85 -0.65 -27.26 19.59
C PHE A 85 0.73 -27.19 18.98
N ALA A 86 1.13 -26.05 18.42
CA ALA A 86 2.45 -25.82 17.85
C ALA A 86 3.10 -24.60 18.50
N THR A 87 4.38 -24.63 18.85
CA THR A 87 5.02 -23.48 19.53
C THR A 87 5.35 -22.32 18.58
N LEU A 88 5.34 -22.55 17.27
CA LEU A 88 5.55 -21.53 16.23
C LEU A 88 4.42 -21.61 15.21
N GLU A 89 4.13 -20.51 14.53
CA GLU A 89 3.18 -20.47 13.42
C GLU A 89 3.49 -21.55 12.35
N PRO A 90 2.49 -22.36 11.95
CA PRO A 90 2.67 -23.33 10.86
C PRO A 90 3.00 -22.62 9.54
N CYS A 91 3.98 -23.16 8.79
CA CYS A 91 4.38 -22.53 7.55
C CYS A 91 3.25 -22.45 6.51
N ALA A 92 3.19 -21.30 5.81
CA ALA A 92 2.18 -20.96 4.83
C ALA A 92 2.26 -21.80 3.53
N PRO A 93 1.15 -21.91 2.76
CA PRO A 93 1.19 -22.47 1.41
C PRO A 93 2.26 -21.80 0.55
N GLY A 94 3.01 -22.59 -0.23
CA GLY A 94 4.10 -22.08 -1.07
C GLY A 94 5.40 -21.74 -0.33
N ALA A 95 5.42 -21.76 1.01
CA ALA A 95 6.65 -21.53 1.80
C ALA A 95 7.68 -22.69 1.67
N ARG A 96 7.28 -23.83 1.10
CA ARG A 96 8.10 -25.02 0.91
C ARG A 96 8.31 -25.28 -0.57
N ASN A 97 9.54 -25.64 -0.96
CA ASN A 97 9.83 -26.01 -2.35
C ASN A 97 9.07 -27.28 -2.73
N ALA A 98 8.43 -27.27 -3.91
CA ALA A 98 7.79 -28.45 -4.48
C ALA A 98 8.78 -29.64 -4.51
N PRO A 99 8.34 -30.87 -4.20
CA PRO A 99 6.96 -31.34 -3.99
C PRO A 99 6.47 -31.29 -2.52
N LYS A 100 7.11 -30.53 -1.63
CA LYS A 100 6.79 -30.55 -0.20
C LYS A 100 5.55 -29.69 0.11
N VAL A 101 4.52 -30.30 0.71
CA VAL A 101 3.32 -29.64 1.23
C VAL A 101 3.63 -28.89 2.53
N SER A 102 3.09 -27.67 2.69
CA SER A 102 3.25 -26.82 3.89
C SER A 102 2.55 -27.40 5.13
N CYS A 103 2.85 -26.88 6.31
CA CYS A 103 2.22 -27.35 7.55
C CYS A 103 0.76 -26.88 7.63
N ALA A 104 0.46 -25.67 7.19
CA ALA A 104 -0.92 -25.18 7.10
C ALA A 104 -1.80 -26.07 6.20
N GLU A 105 -1.30 -26.42 5.00
CA GLU A 105 -2.00 -27.35 4.10
C GLU A 105 -2.19 -28.75 4.72
N ARG A 106 -1.20 -29.25 5.45
CA ARG A 106 -1.30 -30.55 6.15
C ARG A 106 -2.40 -30.54 7.21
N ILE A 107 -2.48 -29.46 7.99
CA ILE A 107 -3.48 -29.31 9.05
C ILE A 107 -4.90 -29.32 8.46
N VAL A 108 -5.11 -28.59 7.35
CA VAL A 108 -6.39 -28.59 6.62
C VAL A 108 -6.71 -29.97 6.05
N ASN A 109 -5.75 -30.60 5.37
CA ASN A 109 -5.93 -31.94 4.77
C ASN A 109 -6.22 -33.02 5.83
N ALA A 110 -5.61 -32.89 7.02
CA ALA A 110 -5.84 -33.76 8.17
C ALA A 110 -7.17 -33.49 8.91
N ARG A 111 -7.91 -32.43 8.53
CA ARG A 111 -9.18 -32.03 9.15
C ARG A 111 -9.06 -31.80 10.65
N ILE A 112 -7.96 -31.19 11.08
CA ILE A 112 -7.76 -30.74 12.47
C ILE A 112 -8.84 -29.68 12.79
N SER A 113 -9.52 -29.81 13.93
CA SER A 113 -10.62 -28.89 14.26
C SER A 113 -10.13 -27.55 14.82
N ASP A 114 -9.09 -27.62 15.66
CA ASP A 114 -8.56 -26.46 16.38
C ASP A 114 -7.03 -26.52 16.39
N LEU A 115 -6.41 -25.39 16.07
CA LEU A 115 -4.98 -25.16 16.20
C LEU A 115 -4.73 -24.12 17.29
N TRP A 116 -3.83 -24.42 18.21
CA TRP A 116 -3.18 -23.43 19.06
C TRP A 116 -1.75 -23.20 18.59
N PHE A 117 -1.36 -21.95 18.40
CA PHE A 117 0.02 -21.58 18.05
C PHE A 117 0.66 -20.69 19.12
N GLY A 118 1.97 -20.84 19.32
CA GLY A 118 2.74 -20.08 20.32
C GLY A 118 3.00 -18.65 19.87
N ILE A 119 4.07 -18.46 19.10
CA ILE A 119 4.44 -17.15 18.55
C ILE A 119 4.31 -17.14 17.01
N GLU A 120 4.15 -15.95 16.46
CA GLU A 120 4.11 -15.73 15.00
C GLU A 120 5.51 -15.91 14.38
N ASP A 121 5.57 -16.46 13.17
CA ASP A 121 6.84 -16.55 12.43
C ASP A 121 7.02 -15.29 11.57
N LYS A 122 7.95 -14.43 11.99
CA LYS A 122 8.27 -13.18 11.29
C LYS A 122 9.08 -13.38 10.00
N ASN A 123 9.33 -14.61 9.60
CA ASN A 123 9.91 -14.92 8.30
C ASN A 123 8.97 -14.43 7.18
N PRO A 124 9.45 -13.63 6.22
CA PRO A 124 8.59 -13.02 5.20
C PRO A 124 7.89 -14.02 4.26
N LYS A 125 8.31 -15.30 4.24
CA LYS A 125 7.59 -16.38 3.53
C LYS A 125 6.38 -16.94 4.29
N VAL A 126 6.20 -16.57 5.56
CA VAL A 126 5.19 -17.13 6.46
C VAL A 126 4.31 -16.04 7.05
N ASP A 127 4.85 -14.85 7.36
CA ASP A 127 4.19 -13.74 8.07
C ASP A 127 2.67 -13.67 7.85
N HIS A 128 1.92 -14.27 8.79
CA HIS A 128 0.45 -14.45 8.83
C HIS A 128 -0.19 -15.33 7.75
N GLY A 129 0.49 -15.65 6.64
CA GLY A 129 -0.05 -16.45 5.56
C GLY A 129 -0.40 -17.90 5.96
N GLY A 130 0.19 -18.43 7.03
CA GLY A 130 -0.17 -19.74 7.57
C GLY A 130 -1.48 -19.70 8.34
N ILE A 131 -1.63 -18.73 9.24
CA ILE A 131 -2.83 -18.51 10.04
C ILE A 131 -4.02 -18.14 9.16
N ASP A 132 -3.84 -17.21 8.22
CA ASP A 132 -4.91 -16.75 7.33
C ASP A 132 -5.49 -17.91 6.52
N TYR A 133 -4.62 -18.74 5.93
CA TYR A 133 -5.03 -19.92 5.18
C TYR A 133 -5.85 -20.91 6.03
N LEU A 134 -5.46 -21.12 7.30
CA LEU A 134 -6.17 -22.01 8.21
C LEU A 134 -7.56 -21.50 8.58
N VAL A 135 -7.67 -20.20 8.86
CA VAL A 135 -8.95 -19.54 9.18
C VAL A 135 -9.89 -19.58 7.98
N GLU A 136 -9.38 -19.27 6.78
CA GLU A 136 -10.14 -19.33 5.53
C GLU A 136 -10.69 -20.73 5.22
N ASN A 137 -9.97 -21.78 5.62
CA ASN A 137 -10.36 -23.18 5.43
C ASN A 137 -11.12 -23.77 6.64
N GLY A 138 -11.58 -22.93 7.57
CA GLY A 138 -12.49 -23.33 8.65
C GLY A 138 -11.84 -24.01 9.86
N VAL A 139 -10.51 -23.96 9.99
CA VAL A 139 -9.80 -24.40 11.21
C VAL A 139 -9.93 -23.29 12.27
N LYS A 140 -10.26 -23.66 13.50
CA LYS A 140 -10.31 -22.69 14.61
C LYS A 140 -8.90 -22.43 15.12
N VAL A 141 -8.40 -21.22 14.92
CA VAL A 141 -7.04 -20.85 15.32
C VAL A 141 -7.08 -20.03 16.61
N HIS A 142 -6.21 -20.40 17.54
CA HIS A 142 -6.06 -19.79 18.86
C HIS A 142 -4.58 -19.50 19.13
N GLN A 143 -4.27 -18.42 19.83
CA GLN A 143 -2.90 -18.17 20.27
C GLN A 143 -2.67 -18.72 21.68
N PHE A 144 -1.43 -19.08 22.01
CA PHE A 144 -1.05 -19.45 23.37
C PHE A 144 -1.28 -18.30 24.34
N SER A 145 -1.38 -18.61 25.63
CA SER A 145 -1.43 -17.57 26.66
C SER A 145 -0.09 -16.82 26.73
N PRO A 146 -0.07 -15.48 26.96
CA PRO A 146 1.14 -14.67 26.94
C PRO A 146 2.31 -15.17 27.81
N GLN A 147 1.99 -15.87 28.91
CA GLN A 147 2.97 -16.49 29.81
C GLN A 147 3.91 -17.49 29.12
N PHE A 148 3.49 -18.12 28.02
CA PHE A 148 4.30 -19.09 27.27
C PHE A 148 5.13 -18.43 26.16
N HIS A 149 4.78 -17.22 25.72
CA HIS A 149 5.45 -16.55 24.60
C HIS A 149 6.91 -16.26 24.93
N LYS A 150 7.17 -15.71 26.12
CA LYS A 150 8.52 -15.36 26.57
C LYS A 150 9.47 -16.56 26.52
N GLU A 151 9.01 -17.73 26.97
CA GLU A 151 9.84 -18.94 26.96
C GLU A 151 10.13 -19.44 25.54
N ILE A 152 9.14 -19.36 24.64
CA ILE A 152 9.29 -19.72 23.23
C ILE A 152 10.25 -18.75 22.53
N GLU A 153 10.11 -17.44 22.78
CA GLU A 153 10.97 -16.38 22.26
C GLU A 153 12.41 -16.51 22.75
N ASP A 154 12.62 -16.79 24.03
CA ASP A 154 13.95 -16.93 24.62
C ASP A 154 14.74 -18.08 23.97
N VAL A 155 14.09 -19.24 23.74
CA VAL A 155 14.70 -20.37 23.03
C VAL A 155 14.95 -20.04 21.55
N ASN A 156 14.03 -19.30 20.91
CA ASN A 156 14.11 -18.96 19.49
C ASN A 156 14.81 -17.62 19.19
N LYS A 157 15.44 -16.97 20.18
CA LYS A 157 15.95 -15.60 20.06
C LYS A 157 16.86 -15.37 18.85
N LYS A 158 17.75 -16.33 18.56
CA LYS A 158 18.66 -16.27 17.39
C LYS A 158 17.90 -16.37 16.07
N PHE A 159 16.92 -17.28 15.99
CA PHE A 159 16.06 -17.45 14.82
C PHE A 159 15.22 -16.20 14.58
N MET A 160 14.56 -15.67 15.61
CA MET A 160 13.71 -14.48 15.50
C MET A 160 14.50 -13.26 15.04
N LYS A 161 15.72 -13.05 15.56
CA LYS A 161 16.59 -11.96 15.11
C LYS A 161 16.94 -12.10 13.62
N TRP A 162 17.29 -13.30 13.17
CA TRP A 162 17.56 -13.58 11.76
C TRP A 162 16.33 -13.39 10.88
N ALA A 163 15.16 -13.90 11.31
CA ALA A 163 13.90 -13.78 10.58
C ALA A 163 13.48 -12.31 10.42
N TYR A 164 13.62 -11.52 11.49
CA TYR A 164 13.42 -10.07 11.45
C TYR A 164 14.36 -9.39 10.46
N MET A 165 15.67 -9.68 10.53
CA MET A 165 16.64 -9.12 9.58
C MET A 165 16.33 -9.48 8.13
N LYS A 166 15.91 -10.73 7.86
CA LYS A 166 15.50 -11.18 6.52
C LYS A 166 14.23 -10.49 6.03
N ASN A 167 13.25 -10.30 6.91
CA ASN A 167 12.05 -9.55 6.59
C ASN A 167 12.39 -8.09 6.23
N GLU A 168 13.26 -7.45 7.02
CA GLU A 168 13.75 -6.09 6.71
C GLU A 168 14.56 -6.04 5.41
N GLU A 169 15.42 -7.03 5.14
CA GLU A 169 16.14 -7.14 3.86
C GLU A 169 15.18 -7.31 2.66
N GLU A 170 14.16 -8.17 2.77
CA GLU A 170 13.17 -8.36 1.71
C GLU A 170 12.28 -7.13 1.52
N LYS A 171 11.87 -6.47 2.60
CA LYS A 171 11.21 -5.17 2.53
C LYS A 171 12.10 -4.15 1.83
N GLN A 172 13.38 -4.06 2.20
CA GLN A 172 14.34 -3.17 1.54
C GLN A 172 14.56 -3.52 0.07
N ALA A 173 14.59 -4.80 -0.29
CA ALA A 173 14.72 -5.26 -1.67
C ALA A 173 13.47 -4.95 -2.51
N LYS A 174 12.26 -5.14 -1.95
CA LYS A 174 11.00 -4.70 -2.56
C LYS A 174 10.92 -3.17 -2.65
N ASN A 175 11.53 -2.48 -1.69
CA ASN A 175 11.62 -1.02 -1.65
C ASN A 175 12.82 -0.45 -2.42
N LYS A 176 13.61 -1.26 -3.13
CA LYS A 176 14.64 -0.70 -4.02
C LYS A 176 13.94 -0.09 -5.24
N PRO A 177 14.18 1.20 -5.55
CA PRO A 177 13.77 1.78 -6.83
C PRO A 177 14.22 0.89 -7.98
N ALA A 178 13.49 0.93 -9.09
CA ALA A 178 13.85 0.21 -10.29
C ALA A 178 15.27 0.60 -10.76
N ALA A 179 16.26 -0.23 -10.43
CA ALA A 179 17.67 0.01 -10.78
C ALA A 179 17.87 0.25 -12.29
N HIS A 180 17.00 -0.35 -13.12
CA HIS A 180 17.03 -0.19 -14.57
C HIS A 180 16.82 1.25 -15.06
N LEU A 181 16.26 2.16 -14.25
CA LEU A 181 16.14 3.57 -14.62
C LEU A 181 17.40 4.38 -14.31
N ASP A 182 18.14 4.00 -13.27
CA ASP A 182 19.41 4.64 -12.92
C ASP A 182 20.57 4.14 -13.79
N GLU A 183 20.40 2.98 -14.43
CA GLU A 183 21.37 2.41 -15.37
C GLU A 183 21.28 3.02 -16.77
N ARG A 184 22.37 2.90 -17.54
CA ARG A 184 22.43 3.22 -18.97
C ARG A 184 21.27 2.57 -19.72
N ALA A 185 20.51 3.38 -20.46
CA ALA A 185 19.53 2.85 -21.39
C ALA A 185 20.25 2.18 -22.58
N ALA A 186 20.09 0.85 -22.71
CA ALA A 186 20.69 0.12 -23.83
C ALA A 186 20.15 0.63 -25.18
N SER A 187 21.02 0.67 -26.19
CA SER A 187 20.71 1.10 -27.55
C SER A 187 20.22 2.56 -27.69
N THR A 188 20.59 3.44 -26.77
CA THR A 188 20.36 4.90 -26.87
C THR A 188 21.67 5.68 -26.80
N ASN A 189 21.62 6.95 -27.20
CA ASN A 189 22.74 7.89 -27.23
C ASN A 189 22.24 9.32 -26.97
N MET A 190 23.14 10.31 -26.99
CA MET A 190 22.76 11.72 -26.80
C MET A 190 21.72 12.22 -27.81
N ASP A 191 21.71 11.70 -29.04
CA ASP A 191 20.73 12.11 -30.08
C ASP A 191 19.33 11.55 -29.84
N SER A 192 19.20 10.63 -28.90
CA SER A 192 17.91 10.15 -28.40
C SER A 192 17.19 11.19 -27.53
N LEU A 193 17.90 12.20 -27.03
CA LEU A 193 17.35 13.29 -26.22
C LEU A 193 16.78 14.42 -27.10
N SER A 194 15.63 14.96 -26.70
CA SER A 194 14.90 16.06 -27.34
C SER A 194 15.45 17.40 -26.90
N ASP A 195 15.84 18.24 -27.85
CA ASP A 195 16.32 19.59 -27.55
C ASP A 195 15.20 20.48 -27.01
N GLU A 196 13.95 20.24 -27.41
CA GLU A 196 12.77 20.91 -26.84
C GLU A 196 12.62 20.57 -25.36
N ALA A 197 12.72 19.29 -24.99
CA ALA A 197 12.61 18.86 -23.59
C ALA A 197 13.76 19.38 -22.73
N LEU A 198 14.99 19.34 -23.26
CA LEU A 198 16.16 19.90 -22.60
C LEU A 198 16.02 21.43 -22.41
N GLN A 199 15.54 22.14 -23.44
CA GLN A 199 15.29 23.57 -23.36
C GLN A 199 14.17 23.90 -22.36
N ASN A 200 13.11 23.09 -22.31
CA ASN A 200 12.03 23.27 -21.35
C ASN A 200 12.54 23.18 -19.91
N PHE A 201 13.34 22.14 -19.61
CA PHE A 201 13.97 22.00 -18.31
C PHE A 201 14.86 23.20 -17.95
N LEU A 202 15.68 23.68 -18.89
CA LEU A 202 16.51 24.86 -18.65
C LEU A 202 15.68 26.11 -18.34
N ASN A 203 14.58 26.32 -19.06
CA ASN A 203 13.70 27.48 -18.88
C ASN A 203 12.97 27.43 -17.54
N GLU A 204 12.25 26.33 -17.27
CA GLU A 204 11.42 26.18 -16.07
C GLU A 204 12.28 26.17 -14.80
N SER A 205 13.47 25.58 -14.89
CA SER A 205 14.42 25.59 -13.77
C SER A 205 15.36 26.80 -13.73
N LYS A 206 15.10 27.82 -14.56
CA LYS A 206 15.78 29.13 -14.58
C LYS A 206 17.30 29.03 -14.77
N ARG A 207 17.77 27.98 -15.46
CA ARG A 207 19.18 27.73 -15.78
C ARG A 207 19.62 28.53 -16.99
N LYS A 208 20.81 29.14 -16.93
CA LYS A 208 21.39 29.98 -18.00
C LYS A 208 22.33 29.20 -18.92
N TYR A 209 21.94 27.99 -19.30
CA TYR A 209 22.71 27.17 -20.25
C TYR A 209 22.06 27.15 -21.64
N LYS A 210 22.82 26.70 -22.64
CA LYS A 210 22.26 26.24 -23.91
C LYS A 210 22.03 24.73 -23.85
N PRO A 211 21.01 24.19 -24.55
CA PRO A 211 20.87 22.76 -24.73
C PRO A 211 22.17 22.15 -25.23
N ARG A 212 22.55 21.00 -24.66
CA ARG A 212 23.78 20.25 -25.00
C ARG A 212 25.10 21.02 -24.83
N SER A 213 25.13 22.16 -24.14
CA SER A 213 26.39 22.81 -23.78
C SER A 213 27.22 21.92 -22.84
N ALA A 214 28.56 22.02 -22.91
CA ALA A 214 29.45 21.16 -22.10
C ALA A 214 29.18 21.27 -20.60
N ALA A 215 28.90 22.49 -20.11
CA ALA A 215 28.54 22.74 -18.71
C ALA A 215 27.22 22.04 -18.32
N PHE A 216 26.21 22.11 -19.18
CA PHE A 216 24.93 21.45 -18.92
C PHE A 216 25.01 19.93 -19.01
N ILE A 217 25.78 19.38 -19.95
CA ILE A 217 26.04 17.94 -20.03
C ILE A 217 26.75 17.45 -18.76
N GLN A 218 27.69 18.24 -18.23
CA GLN A 218 28.37 17.94 -16.98
C GLN A 218 27.39 17.95 -15.78
N GLU A 219 26.46 18.90 -15.73
CA GLU A 219 25.42 18.93 -14.70
C GLU A 219 24.48 17.70 -14.80
N LEU A 220 24.02 17.34 -16.01
CA LEU A 220 23.20 16.13 -16.20
C LEU A 220 23.94 14.85 -15.77
N LYS A 221 25.28 14.81 -15.92
CA LYS A 221 26.11 13.72 -15.40
C LYS A 221 26.14 13.72 -13.86
N GLU A 222 26.30 14.88 -13.23
CA GLU A 222 26.28 15.02 -11.75
C GLU A 222 24.91 14.67 -11.16
N MET A 223 23.84 14.85 -11.93
CA MET A 223 22.50 14.39 -11.60
C MET A 223 22.29 12.87 -11.81
N ASP A 224 23.31 12.12 -12.25
CA ASP A 224 23.22 10.71 -12.68
C ASP A 224 22.20 10.45 -13.80
N LEU A 225 21.97 11.44 -14.65
CA LEU A 225 21.13 11.32 -15.85
C LEU A 225 21.97 10.88 -17.05
N LEU A 226 23.27 11.13 -17.02
CA LEU A 226 24.22 10.71 -18.05
C LEU A 226 25.38 9.91 -17.44
N GLU A 227 25.80 8.85 -18.12
CA GLU A 227 27.01 8.10 -17.82
C GLU A 227 28.07 8.35 -18.91
N TYR A 228 29.34 8.47 -18.51
CA TYR A 228 30.44 8.65 -19.46
C TYR A 228 31.03 7.30 -19.88
N ASP A 229 30.97 6.98 -21.17
CA ASP A 229 31.60 5.79 -21.76
C ASP A 229 33.02 6.10 -22.18
N SER A 230 33.99 5.64 -21.39
CA SER A 230 35.42 5.87 -21.64
C SER A 230 35.93 5.24 -22.93
N LYS A 231 35.31 4.14 -23.40
CA LYS A 231 35.68 3.47 -24.65
C LYS A 231 35.21 4.26 -25.86
N LYS A 232 33.97 4.73 -25.82
CA LYS A 232 33.35 5.51 -26.91
C LYS A 232 33.65 7.01 -26.83
N LYS A 233 34.27 7.45 -25.73
CA LYS A 233 34.56 8.87 -25.41
C LYS A 233 33.31 9.75 -25.55
N THR A 234 32.18 9.27 -25.06
CA THR A 234 30.88 9.95 -25.21
C THR A 234 30.00 9.75 -23.98
N TYR A 235 29.01 10.62 -23.83
CA TYR A 235 27.98 10.49 -22.80
C TYR A 235 26.81 9.67 -23.30
N LEU A 236 26.17 8.95 -22.38
CA LEU A 236 25.04 8.09 -22.68
C LEU A 236 23.94 8.31 -21.65
N PRO A 237 22.67 8.37 -22.09
CA PRO A 237 21.58 8.60 -21.17
C PRO A 237 21.24 7.35 -20.35
N THR A 238 20.91 7.58 -19.08
CA THR A 238 20.26 6.59 -18.22
C THR A 238 18.78 6.43 -18.59
N GLY A 239 18.10 5.43 -18.03
CA GLY A 239 16.65 5.29 -18.20
C GLY A 239 15.87 6.53 -17.77
N ASN A 240 16.26 7.15 -16.66
CA ASN A 240 15.68 8.41 -16.18
C ASN A 240 15.83 9.54 -17.20
N ALA A 241 17.00 9.68 -17.83
CA ALA A 241 17.20 10.70 -18.87
C ALA A 241 16.35 10.46 -20.11
N ILE A 242 16.15 9.21 -20.51
CA ILE A 242 15.26 8.87 -21.62
C ILE A 242 13.80 9.16 -21.27
N LEU A 243 13.36 8.87 -20.04
CA LEU A 243 12.00 9.22 -19.59
C LEU A 243 11.81 10.75 -19.57
N LEU A 244 12.74 11.47 -18.96
CA LEU A 244 12.63 12.92 -18.76
C LEU A 244 12.78 13.72 -20.05
N PHE A 245 13.71 13.34 -20.93
CA PHE A 245 14.12 14.17 -22.07
C PHE A 245 14.13 13.42 -23.41
N GLY A 246 13.70 12.17 -23.49
CA GLY A 246 13.75 11.40 -24.73
C GLY A 246 12.83 11.97 -25.83
N LYS A 247 13.23 11.87 -27.10
CA LYS A 247 12.38 12.21 -28.26
C LYS A 247 11.17 11.27 -28.40
N SER A 248 11.33 10.01 -27.99
CA SER A 248 10.27 9.01 -28.02
C SER A 248 10.48 8.02 -26.87
N PRO A 249 10.25 8.43 -25.60
CA PRO A 249 10.53 7.59 -24.43
C PRO A 249 9.83 6.23 -24.49
N ARG A 250 8.64 6.17 -25.12
CA ARG A 250 7.84 4.95 -25.28
C ARG A 250 8.52 3.83 -26.05
N ASN A 251 9.45 4.14 -26.94
CA ASN A 251 10.17 3.11 -27.68
C ASN A 251 11.02 2.25 -26.73
N LYS A 252 11.52 2.86 -25.65
CA LYS A 252 12.30 2.18 -24.61
C LYS A 252 11.43 1.71 -23.45
N PHE A 253 10.48 2.54 -23.05
CA PHE A 253 9.59 2.33 -21.92
C PHE A 253 8.14 2.45 -22.37
N PRO A 254 7.49 1.38 -22.87
CA PRO A 254 6.11 1.42 -23.38
C PRO A 254 5.06 2.03 -22.43
N GLN A 255 5.39 2.05 -21.14
CA GLN A 255 4.65 2.64 -20.03
C GLN A 255 4.83 4.16 -19.83
N ALA A 256 5.79 4.78 -20.51
CA ALA A 256 6.05 6.22 -20.43
C ALA A 256 4.91 7.01 -21.09
N GLY A 257 4.13 7.71 -20.27
CA GLY A 257 3.07 8.59 -20.76
C GLY A 257 1.77 8.49 -19.97
N ILE A 258 0.84 9.36 -20.35
CA ILE A 258 -0.48 9.51 -19.73
C ILE A 258 -1.55 9.19 -20.76
N LYS A 259 -2.48 8.30 -20.40
CA LYS A 259 -3.70 8.06 -21.17
C LYS A 259 -4.82 8.91 -20.57
N ALA A 260 -5.21 9.95 -21.29
CA ALA A 260 -6.33 10.80 -20.91
C ALA A 260 -7.60 10.41 -21.66
N LYS A 261 -8.73 10.48 -20.95
CA LYS A 261 -10.07 10.23 -21.48
C LYS A 261 -11.03 11.26 -20.89
N VAL A 262 -11.92 11.80 -21.71
CA VAL A 262 -13.07 12.58 -21.25
C VAL A 262 -14.37 11.89 -21.69
N ASN A 263 -15.35 11.84 -20.78
CA ASN A 263 -16.71 11.41 -21.07
C ASN A 263 -17.63 12.61 -20.85
N TYR A 264 -18.22 13.11 -21.93
CA TYR A 264 -19.13 14.24 -21.93
C TYR A 264 -20.55 13.80 -21.52
N ALA A 265 -21.36 14.74 -21.03
CA ALA A 265 -22.74 14.49 -20.61
C ALA A 265 -23.64 14.03 -21.76
N ASP A 266 -23.31 14.39 -23.00
CA ASP A 266 -24.02 13.93 -24.21
C ASP A 266 -23.64 12.49 -24.64
N GLY A 267 -22.85 11.80 -23.83
CA GLY A 267 -22.39 10.44 -24.08
C GLY A 267 -21.18 10.34 -25.02
N LYS A 268 -20.70 11.45 -25.58
CA LYS A 268 -19.48 11.43 -26.39
C LYS A 268 -18.25 11.19 -25.53
N THR A 269 -17.24 10.59 -26.13
CA THR A 269 -15.94 10.37 -25.48
C THR A 269 -14.81 10.84 -26.38
N ASP A 270 -13.82 11.49 -25.78
CA ASP A 270 -12.55 11.80 -26.46
C ASP A 270 -11.39 11.19 -25.65
N THR A 271 -10.34 10.78 -26.36
CA THR A 271 -9.15 10.16 -25.77
C THR A 271 -7.89 10.75 -26.35
N LYS A 272 -6.95 11.08 -25.48
CA LYS A 272 -5.62 11.58 -25.86
C LYS A 272 -4.56 10.79 -25.12
N THR A 273 -3.52 10.37 -25.83
CA THR A 273 -2.29 9.85 -25.19
C THR A 273 -1.24 10.95 -25.27
N PHE A 274 -0.58 11.19 -24.15
CA PHE A 274 0.59 12.08 -24.04
C PHE A 274 1.81 11.21 -23.77
N ASP A 275 2.74 11.19 -24.72
CA ASP A 275 3.86 10.25 -24.73
C ASP A 275 5.21 10.84 -25.13
N ASP A 276 5.31 12.16 -25.11
CA ASP A 276 6.57 12.86 -25.19
C ASP A 276 7.39 12.71 -23.89
N ALA A 277 8.56 13.35 -23.89
CA ALA A 277 9.40 13.56 -22.72
C ALA A 277 8.58 14.00 -21.49
N LEU A 278 8.80 13.37 -20.33
CA LEU A 278 8.00 13.61 -19.12
C LEU A 278 7.93 15.09 -18.73
N VAL A 279 9.01 15.84 -18.94
CA VAL A 279 9.08 17.28 -18.60
C VAL A 279 8.19 18.17 -19.50
N LEU A 280 7.66 17.64 -20.60
CA LEU A 280 6.74 18.36 -21.50
C LEU A 280 5.27 18.05 -21.17
N LEU A 281 5.00 16.94 -20.48
CA LEU A 281 3.63 16.47 -20.28
C LEU A 281 2.75 17.41 -19.43
N PRO A 282 3.25 18.10 -18.37
CA PRO A 282 2.41 18.99 -17.56
C PRO A 282 1.68 20.06 -18.40
N ASP A 283 2.40 20.75 -19.28
CA ASP A 283 1.85 21.83 -20.10
C ASP A 283 0.89 21.29 -21.17
N GLN A 284 1.22 20.14 -21.77
CA GLN A 284 0.35 19.47 -22.74
C GLN A 284 -0.97 19.03 -22.10
N VAL A 285 -0.91 18.45 -20.90
CA VAL A 285 -2.09 18.02 -20.13
C VAL A 285 -2.91 19.23 -19.72
N GLU A 286 -2.28 20.31 -19.24
CA GLU A 286 -2.98 21.56 -18.92
C GLU A 286 -3.69 22.16 -20.13
N ALA A 287 -3.01 22.25 -21.28
CA ALA A 287 -3.59 22.76 -22.51
C ALA A 287 -4.78 21.91 -22.98
N TRP A 288 -4.73 20.60 -22.80
CA TRP A 288 -5.85 19.70 -23.08
C TRP A 288 -7.00 19.88 -22.08
N LEU A 289 -6.70 19.98 -20.78
CA LEU A 289 -7.70 20.24 -19.73
C LEU A 289 -8.46 21.54 -19.98
N ARG A 290 -7.79 22.60 -20.44
CA ARG A 290 -8.43 23.88 -20.81
C ARG A 290 -9.43 23.73 -21.97
N LYS A 291 -9.25 22.73 -22.85
CA LYS A 291 -10.16 22.45 -23.98
C LYS A 291 -11.33 21.56 -23.58
N VAL A 292 -11.09 20.56 -22.73
CA VAL A 292 -12.08 19.51 -22.43
C VAL A 292 -12.91 19.79 -21.18
N LEU A 293 -12.42 20.60 -20.24
CA LEU A 293 -13.20 20.99 -19.08
C LEU A 293 -14.28 21.99 -19.52
N PRO A 294 -15.55 21.77 -19.14
CA PRO A 294 -16.61 22.75 -19.37
C PRO A 294 -16.18 24.11 -18.80
N ALA A 295 -16.27 25.16 -19.61
CA ALA A 295 -16.07 26.53 -19.14
C ALA A 295 -17.33 26.97 -18.38
N SER A 296 -17.21 27.30 -17.10
CA SER A 296 -18.21 28.12 -16.41
C SER A 296 -17.99 29.58 -16.80
N ILE A 297 -19.08 30.33 -16.96
CA ILE A 297 -19.01 31.77 -17.15
C ILE A 297 -19.03 32.41 -15.77
N ASP A 298 -17.90 32.97 -15.36
CA ASP A 298 -17.84 33.87 -14.22
C ASP A 298 -18.38 35.24 -14.64
N ARG A 299 -19.43 35.70 -13.93
CA ARG A 299 -20.13 36.99 -14.14
C ARG A 299 -19.85 38.00 -13.03
N THR A 300 -18.84 37.75 -12.20
CA THR A 300 -18.45 38.69 -11.13
C THR A 300 -17.91 40.01 -11.67
N THR A 301 -17.43 40.04 -12.92
CA THR A 301 -17.06 41.29 -13.62
C THR A 301 -18.00 41.56 -14.80
N PHE A 302 -18.05 42.81 -15.28
CA PHE A 302 -18.83 43.20 -16.47
C PHE A 302 -18.43 42.42 -17.74
N LYS A 303 -17.24 41.82 -17.77
CA LYS A 303 -16.81 40.92 -18.84
C LYS A 303 -16.98 39.47 -18.39
N ALA A 304 -17.67 38.67 -19.20
CA ALA A 304 -17.74 37.23 -19.00
C ALA A 304 -16.32 36.63 -19.03
N VAL A 305 -15.88 36.03 -17.92
CA VAL A 305 -14.60 35.30 -17.86
C VAL A 305 -14.91 33.80 -17.92
N HIS A 306 -14.32 33.10 -18.88
CA HIS A 306 -14.41 31.65 -18.94
C HIS A 306 -13.46 31.04 -17.91
N VAL A 307 -14.01 30.44 -16.86
CA VAL A 307 -13.25 29.73 -15.82
C VAL A 307 -13.45 28.22 -16.04
N PRO A 308 -12.40 27.40 -16.03
CA PRO A 308 -12.57 25.95 -16.05
C PRO A 308 -13.44 25.50 -14.87
N SER A 309 -14.40 24.60 -15.12
CA SER A 309 -15.30 24.03 -14.10
C SER A 309 -14.61 23.27 -12.96
N PHE A 310 -13.28 23.11 -13.01
CA PHE A 310 -12.46 22.54 -11.95
C PHE A 310 -11.08 23.22 -11.93
N PRO A 311 -10.46 23.48 -10.76
CA PRO A 311 -9.15 24.10 -10.67
C PRO A 311 -8.05 23.23 -11.30
N ILE A 312 -7.58 23.64 -12.48
CA ILE A 312 -6.48 22.96 -13.20
C ILE A 312 -5.23 22.74 -12.33
N PRO A 313 -4.79 23.69 -11.47
CA PRO A 313 -3.62 23.46 -10.61
C PRO A 313 -3.73 22.22 -9.72
N VAL A 314 -4.95 21.88 -9.26
CA VAL A 314 -5.19 20.70 -8.43
C VAL A 314 -5.04 19.40 -9.23
N ILE A 315 -5.54 19.39 -10.48
CA ILE A 315 -5.39 18.24 -11.37
C ILE A 315 -3.91 18.09 -11.74
N ARG A 316 -3.23 19.21 -12.01
CA ARG A 316 -1.79 19.25 -12.32
C ARG A 316 -0.98 18.60 -11.20
N GLU A 317 -1.22 18.98 -9.95
CA GLU A 317 -0.61 18.39 -8.76
C GLU A 317 -0.80 16.86 -8.72
N ALA A 318 -2.02 16.38 -8.94
CA ALA A 318 -2.32 14.96 -8.94
C ALA A 318 -1.64 14.20 -10.08
N VAL A 319 -1.57 14.80 -11.28
CA VAL A 319 -0.91 14.22 -12.44
C VAL A 319 0.61 14.16 -12.25
N ILE A 320 1.23 15.23 -11.75
CA ILE A 320 2.68 15.26 -11.47
C ILE A 320 3.03 14.19 -10.44
N ASN A 321 2.30 14.13 -9.32
CA ASN A 321 2.48 13.07 -8.32
C ASN A 321 2.29 11.67 -8.91
N ALA A 322 1.32 11.50 -9.83
CA ALA A 322 1.11 10.23 -10.51
C ALA A 322 2.25 9.85 -11.46
N ILE A 323 2.96 10.82 -12.08
CA ILE A 323 4.14 10.59 -12.92
C ILE A 323 5.37 10.27 -12.06
N THR A 324 5.61 11.05 -11.00
CA THR A 324 6.84 11.00 -10.20
C THR A 324 6.85 9.82 -9.23
N HIS A 325 5.70 9.41 -8.69
CA HIS A 325 5.61 8.27 -7.76
C HIS A 325 5.19 6.95 -8.43
N ARG A 326 5.05 6.95 -9.76
CA ARG A 326 4.66 5.78 -10.57
C ARG A 326 5.60 4.58 -10.38
N ASP A 327 5.06 3.38 -10.47
CA ASP A 327 5.83 2.16 -10.66
C ASP A 327 6.31 1.95 -12.11
N TYR A 328 7.53 2.39 -12.43
CA TYR A 328 8.14 2.17 -13.74
C TYR A 328 8.56 0.73 -14.05
N SER A 329 8.50 -0.19 -13.10
CA SER A 329 8.68 -1.62 -13.39
C SER A 329 7.46 -2.28 -14.06
N ARG A 330 6.27 -1.67 -13.96
CA ARG A 330 5.03 -2.15 -14.58
C ARG A 330 4.89 -1.58 -16.00
N ASP A 331 5.30 -2.34 -17.00
CA ASP A 331 5.31 -1.97 -18.43
C ASP A 331 3.90 -1.93 -19.08
N GLY A 332 2.97 -2.78 -18.63
CA GLY A 332 1.62 -2.90 -19.17
C GLY A 332 0.63 -1.81 -18.75
N ALA A 333 0.99 -0.92 -17.81
CA ALA A 333 0.10 0.09 -17.25
C ALA A 333 0.61 1.51 -17.52
N LYS A 334 -0.28 2.49 -17.67
CA LYS A 334 0.07 3.92 -17.82
C LYS A 334 -0.64 4.74 -16.76
N VAL A 335 -0.17 5.95 -16.50
CA VAL A 335 -0.97 6.92 -15.74
C VAL A 335 -2.24 7.19 -16.53
N GLN A 336 -3.39 7.22 -15.85
CA GLN A 336 -4.68 7.48 -16.48
C GLN A 336 -5.28 8.75 -15.90
N LEU A 337 -5.76 9.64 -16.77
CA LEU A 337 -6.50 10.84 -16.41
C LEU A 337 -7.90 10.74 -17.02
N GLU A 338 -8.91 10.48 -16.21
CA GLU A 338 -10.28 10.31 -16.66
C GLU A 338 -11.14 11.48 -16.17
N VAL A 339 -11.70 12.24 -17.10
CA VAL A 339 -12.62 13.34 -16.84
C VAL A 339 -14.04 12.85 -17.08
N TYR A 340 -14.88 12.97 -16.06
CA TYR A 340 -16.32 12.72 -16.13
C TYR A 340 -17.07 14.02 -15.81
N GLU A 341 -18.38 14.01 -16.08
CA GLU A 341 -19.28 15.11 -15.73
C GLU A 341 -19.27 15.41 -14.23
N ASP A 342 -19.23 14.37 -13.39
CA ASP A 342 -19.38 14.49 -11.93
C ASP A 342 -18.05 14.38 -11.15
N ARG A 343 -16.96 13.95 -11.79
CA ARG A 343 -15.65 13.74 -11.14
C ARG A 343 -14.49 13.76 -12.12
N ILE A 344 -13.28 13.89 -11.59
CA ILE A 344 -12.02 13.69 -12.30
C ILE A 344 -11.23 12.60 -11.56
N VAL A 345 -10.65 11.66 -12.28
CA VAL A 345 -9.93 10.52 -11.70
C VAL A 345 -8.51 10.46 -12.26
N VAL A 346 -7.52 10.40 -11.38
CA VAL A 346 -6.13 10.14 -11.73
C VAL A 346 -5.74 8.77 -11.17
N LYS A 347 -5.27 7.87 -12.03
CA LYS A 347 -4.78 6.53 -11.64
C LYS A 347 -3.29 6.44 -11.89
N SER A 348 -2.51 6.16 -10.85
CA SER A 348 -1.07 5.88 -10.95
C SER A 348 -0.79 4.41 -10.70
N PRO A 349 -0.18 3.68 -11.66
CA PRO A 349 0.20 2.29 -11.48
C PRO A 349 1.19 2.08 -10.33
N GLY A 350 0.93 1.09 -9.49
CA GLY A 350 1.74 0.78 -8.32
C GLY A 350 0.98 0.94 -7.02
N GLU A 351 1.48 0.28 -5.97
CA GLU A 351 1.08 0.53 -4.59
C GLU A 351 1.85 1.73 -3.99
N PRO A 352 1.34 2.36 -2.92
CA PRO A 352 2.09 3.37 -2.17
C PRO A 352 3.48 2.86 -1.79
N PHE A 353 4.51 3.68 -2.01
CA PHE A 353 5.89 3.29 -1.74
C PHE A 353 6.20 3.42 -0.24
N PRO A 354 6.61 2.34 0.46
CA PRO A 354 6.90 2.40 1.89
C PRO A 354 7.96 3.48 2.23
N PRO A 355 7.84 4.17 3.37
CA PRO A 355 6.91 3.91 4.49
C PRO A 355 5.51 4.50 4.32
N ILE A 356 5.18 5.08 3.16
CA ILE A 356 3.88 5.71 2.93
C ILE A 356 2.79 4.65 2.85
N THR A 357 1.76 4.78 3.69
CA THR A 357 0.61 3.87 3.71
C THR A 357 -0.59 4.49 3.00
N ILE A 358 -1.47 3.65 2.47
CA ILE A 358 -2.73 4.12 1.87
C ILE A 358 -3.60 4.87 2.90
N GLU A 359 -3.53 4.50 4.17
CA GLU A 359 -4.26 5.17 5.26
C GLU A 359 -3.72 6.57 5.53
N ALA A 360 -2.40 6.76 5.50
CA ALA A 360 -1.79 8.09 5.60
C ALA A 360 -2.18 8.98 4.41
N MET A 361 -2.26 8.42 3.20
CA MET A 361 -2.73 9.16 2.02
C MET A 361 -4.21 9.54 2.14
N LYS A 362 -5.08 8.62 2.56
CA LYS A 362 -6.53 8.87 2.79
C LYS A 362 -6.79 9.99 3.79
N ASN A 363 -5.94 10.06 4.81
CA ASN A 363 -5.99 11.07 5.86
C ASN A 363 -5.20 12.35 5.52
N PHE A 364 -4.59 12.44 4.34
CA PHE A 364 -3.76 13.56 3.91
C PHE A 364 -2.63 13.90 4.90
N THR A 365 -2.09 12.87 5.56
CA THR A 365 -0.95 12.96 6.51
C THR A 365 0.30 12.27 5.98
N ALA A 366 0.24 11.71 4.77
CA ALA A 366 1.40 11.12 4.09
C ALA A 366 2.50 12.17 3.90
N THR A 367 3.71 11.82 4.32
CA THR A 367 4.92 12.62 4.07
C THR A 367 5.44 12.39 2.66
N SER A 368 6.35 13.26 2.20
CA SER A 368 6.99 13.08 0.91
C SER A 368 8.08 12.02 0.99
N TYR A 369 7.87 10.89 0.30
CA TYR A 369 8.89 9.88 0.07
C TYR A 369 8.72 9.28 -1.33
N SER A 370 9.69 9.55 -2.20
CA SER A 370 9.58 9.20 -3.62
C SER A 370 10.34 7.93 -3.98
N ARG A 371 9.69 7.09 -4.80
CA ARG A 371 10.31 5.95 -5.46
C ARG A 371 11.30 6.39 -6.53
N ASN A 372 10.94 7.40 -7.32
CA ASN A 372 11.73 7.86 -8.47
C ASN A 372 12.41 9.19 -8.13
N LYS A 373 13.44 9.14 -7.28
CA LYS A 373 14.11 10.32 -6.71
C LYS A 373 14.60 11.31 -7.77
N LYS A 374 15.16 10.80 -8.88
CA LYS A 374 15.67 11.64 -9.98
C LYS A 374 14.55 12.36 -10.73
N LEU A 375 13.41 11.69 -10.96
CA LEU A 375 12.24 12.34 -11.55
C LEU A 375 11.71 13.42 -10.60
N THR A 376 11.52 13.09 -9.32
CA THR A 376 11.08 14.03 -8.29
C THR A 376 12.00 15.26 -8.21
N PHE A 377 13.31 15.05 -8.19
CA PHE A 377 14.29 16.14 -8.17
C PHE A 377 14.12 17.07 -9.39
N VAL A 378 14.00 16.52 -10.60
CA VAL A 378 13.83 17.32 -11.82
C VAL A 378 12.52 18.10 -11.82
N PHE A 379 11.39 17.49 -11.42
CA PHE A 379 10.12 18.22 -11.33
C PHE A 379 10.11 19.27 -10.20
N ASN A 380 10.86 19.05 -9.12
CA ASN A 380 11.06 20.06 -8.08
C ASN A 380 11.88 21.25 -8.58
N GLU A 381 12.98 20.99 -9.31
CA GLU A 381 13.79 22.04 -9.94
C GLU A 381 13.02 22.86 -10.97
N MET A 382 11.96 22.30 -11.56
CA MET A 382 11.08 22.98 -12.52
C MET A 382 9.88 23.71 -11.85
N ASP A 383 9.86 23.85 -10.52
CA ASP A 383 8.74 24.45 -9.76
C ASP A 383 7.37 23.76 -10.02
N TYR A 384 7.35 22.53 -10.54
CA TYR A 384 6.13 21.77 -10.78
C TYR A 384 5.65 21.02 -9.52
N MET A 385 6.56 20.71 -8.60
CA MET A 385 6.24 20.12 -7.30
C MET A 385 7.15 20.69 -6.22
N GLU A 386 6.73 20.65 -4.96
CA GLU A 386 7.58 20.98 -3.81
C GLU A 386 7.84 19.72 -2.98
N GLU A 387 9.09 19.51 -2.53
CA GLU A 387 9.49 18.31 -1.76
C GLU A 387 8.78 18.19 -0.40
N VAL A 388 8.21 19.26 0.15
CA VAL A 388 7.69 19.32 1.53
C VAL A 388 6.18 19.21 1.59
N GLY A 389 5.59 18.00 1.50
CA GLY A 389 4.20 17.70 1.92
C GLY A 389 3.04 18.52 1.29
N LEU A 390 3.34 19.48 0.42
CA LEU A 390 2.44 20.52 -0.07
C LEU A 390 1.35 19.99 -0.99
N GLY A 391 1.56 18.83 -1.61
CA GLY A 391 0.52 18.16 -2.39
C GLY A 391 -0.70 17.79 -1.54
N MET A 392 -0.47 17.29 -0.32
CA MET A 392 -1.58 16.94 0.59
C MET A 392 -2.30 18.19 1.11
N ASP A 393 -1.55 19.26 1.38
CA ASP A 393 -2.13 20.54 1.80
C ASP A 393 -2.88 21.24 0.66
N THR A 394 -2.40 21.10 -0.58
CA THR A 394 -3.13 21.52 -1.78
C THR A 394 -4.49 20.83 -1.82
N PHE A 395 -4.55 19.51 -1.61
CA PHE A 395 -5.81 18.77 -1.56
C PHE A 395 -6.72 19.20 -0.41
N LYS A 396 -6.19 19.44 0.80
CA LYS A 396 -6.96 19.97 1.94
C LYS A 396 -7.53 21.37 1.66
N SER A 397 -6.76 22.22 0.97
CA SER A 397 -7.14 23.60 0.69
C SER A 397 -8.28 23.72 -0.32
N ILE A 398 -8.55 22.68 -1.13
CA ILE A 398 -9.56 22.68 -2.20
C ILE A 398 -10.92 23.15 -1.67
N ARG A 399 -11.31 22.68 -0.49
CA ARG A 399 -12.60 23.03 0.08
C ARG A 399 -12.68 24.50 0.48
N ALA A 400 -11.65 25.00 1.16
CA ALA A 400 -11.62 26.39 1.62
C ALA A 400 -11.49 27.37 0.44
N LYS A 401 -10.75 27.01 -0.61
CA LYS A 401 -10.43 27.89 -1.73
C LYS A 401 -11.44 27.83 -2.88
N TYR A 402 -11.99 26.65 -3.17
CA TYR A 402 -12.84 26.43 -4.34
C TYR A 402 -14.24 25.89 -4.02
N ASN A 403 -14.56 25.67 -2.73
CA ASN A 403 -15.84 25.09 -2.29
C ASN A 403 -16.16 23.73 -2.95
N LEU A 404 -15.12 22.93 -3.20
CA LEU A 404 -15.22 21.59 -3.76
C LEU A 404 -14.98 20.52 -2.66
N PRO A 405 -15.55 19.31 -2.80
CA PRO A 405 -15.26 18.20 -1.89
C PRO A 405 -13.79 17.80 -1.87
N LEU A 406 -13.37 17.17 -0.77
CA LEU A 406 -12.03 16.60 -0.67
C LEU A 406 -11.90 15.39 -1.62
N PRO A 407 -10.70 15.15 -2.17
CA PRO A 407 -10.50 13.97 -3.00
C PRO A 407 -10.62 12.67 -2.19
N ILE A 408 -11.03 11.61 -2.89
CA ILE A 408 -11.03 10.24 -2.40
C ILE A 408 -9.77 9.57 -2.93
N ILE A 409 -8.93 9.07 -2.03
CA ILE A 409 -7.70 8.35 -2.38
C ILE A 409 -7.87 6.88 -2.00
N GLU A 410 -7.68 5.99 -2.97
CA GLU A 410 -7.84 4.54 -2.79
C GLU A 410 -6.72 3.78 -3.49
N TYR A 411 -6.56 2.51 -3.11
CA TYR A 411 -5.72 1.55 -3.82
C TYR A 411 -6.63 0.43 -4.31
N ASP A 412 -6.73 0.26 -5.63
CA ASP A 412 -7.64 -0.70 -6.27
C ASP A 412 -7.01 -2.10 -6.45
N GLY A 413 -5.83 -2.33 -5.86
CA GLY A 413 -5.04 -3.56 -6.05
C GLY A 413 -4.00 -3.45 -7.16
N LEU A 414 -4.10 -2.45 -8.05
CA LEU A 414 -3.17 -2.22 -9.15
C LEU A 414 -2.65 -0.77 -9.18
N ASN A 415 -3.49 0.18 -8.83
CA ASN A 415 -3.24 1.61 -8.93
C ASN A 415 -3.58 2.32 -7.62
N VAL A 416 -2.81 3.36 -7.32
CA VAL A 416 -3.29 4.45 -6.46
C VAL A 416 -4.25 5.30 -7.29
N VAL A 417 -5.47 5.45 -6.82
CA VAL A 417 -6.56 6.17 -7.49
C VAL A 417 -6.92 7.40 -6.69
N VAL A 418 -6.76 8.58 -7.29
CA VAL A 418 -7.19 9.86 -6.73
C VAL A 418 -8.41 10.33 -7.50
N THR A 419 -9.56 10.35 -6.83
CA THR A 419 -10.82 10.84 -7.39
C THR A 419 -11.12 12.20 -6.81
N PHE A 420 -11.39 13.18 -7.67
CA PHE A 420 -11.85 14.53 -7.36
C PHE A 420 -13.33 14.66 -7.72
N PRO A 421 -14.24 14.52 -6.76
CA PRO A 421 -15.66 14.73 -6.99
C PRO A 421 -15.96 16.22 -7.19
N ARG A 422 -16.91 16.54 -8.07
CA ARG A 422 -17.36 17.93 -8.30
C ARG A 422 -18.50 18.35 -7.37
N THR A 423 -19.25 17.39 -6.84
CA THR A 423 -20.41 17.63 -5.95
C THR A 423 -20.43 16.62 -4.79
N VAL A 424 -21.20 16.93 -3.74
CA VAL A 424 -21.43 16.03 -2.60
C VAL A 424 -22.05 14.70 -3.03
N GLU A 425 -22.99 14.73 -3.98
CA GLU A 425 -23.61 13.54 -4.55
C GLU A 425 -22.58 12.66 -5.25
N ALA A 426 -21.62 13.26 -5.96
CA ALA A 426 -20.54 12.54 -6.60
C ALA A 426 -19.63 11.87 -5.55
N VAL A 427 -19.38 12.51 -4.40
CA VAL A 427 -18.61 11.86 -3.32
C VAL A 427 -19.35 10.64 -2.77
N LYS A 428 -20.69 10.72 -2.60
CA LYS A 428 -21.48 9.58 -2.11
C LYS A 428 -21.49 8.40 -3.09
N LYS A 429 -21.43 8.67 -4.39
CA LYS A 429 -21.36 7.65 -5.45
C LYS A 429 -19.96 7.03 -5.56
N ALA A 430 -18.92 7.85 -5.48
CA ALA A 430 -17.53 7.43 -5.65
C ALA A 430 -16.91 6.85 -4.37
N GLY A 431 -17.40 7.25 -3.19
CA GLY A 431 -16.87 6.83 -1.91
C GLY A 431 -17.35 5.46 -1.43
N SER A 432 -16.86 5.05 -0.26
CA SER A 432 -17.26 3.80 0.40
C SER A 432 -18.78 3.71 0.62
N LYS A 433 -19.31 2.47 0.61
CA LYS A 433 -20.71 2.18 0.97
C LYS A 433 -21.15 2.77 2.32
N ALA A 434 -20.20 3.05 3.21
CA ALA A 434 -20.45 3.71 4.49
C ALA A 434 -20.77 5.21 4.32
N MET A 435 -20.03 5.93 3.47
CA MET A 435 -20.29 7.35 3.17
C MET A 435 -21.65 7.58 2.50
N GLY A 436 -22.07 6.67 1.62
CA GLY A 436 -23.38 6.72 0.96
C GLY A 436 -24.58 6.66 1.93
N LYS A 437 -24.38 6.25 3.19
CA LYS A 437 -25.42 6.20 4.24
C LYS A 437 -25.59 7.51 5.01
N LEU A 438 -24.75 8.52 4.76
CA LEU A 438 -24.85 9.83 5.38
C LEU A 438 -25.87 10.73 4.65
N THR A 439 -26.65 11.49 5.42
CA THR A 439 -27.47 12.60 4.89
C THR A 439 -26.56 13.72 4.34
N GLY A 440 -27.12 14.71 3.63
CA GLY A 440 -26.33 15.85 3.13
C GLY A 440 -25.57 16.59 4.25
N GLU A 441 -26.31 16.97 5.30
CA GLU A 441 -25.78 17.65 6.49
C GLU A 441 -24.73 16.80 7.25
N GLU A 442 -24.99 15.50 7.47
CA GLU A 442 -24.01 14.62 8.10
C GLU A 442 -22.73 14.48 7.26
N PHE A 443 -22.88 14.43 5.93
CA PHE A 443 -21.77 14.30 5.02
C PHE A 443 -20.90 15.56 5.00
N GLU A 444 -21.49 16.76 4.96
CA GLU A 444 -20.77 18.04 5.07
C GLU A 444 -19.94 18.13 6.34
N GLY A 445 -20.51 17.63 7.44
CA GLY A 445 -19.80 17.52 8.71
C GLY A 445 -18.66 16.51 8.65
N TYR A 446 -18.86 15.33 8.07
CA TYR A 446 -17.77 14.35 7.90
C TYR A 446 -16.60 14.90 7.08
N GLU A 447 -16.88 15.54 5.94
CA GLU A 447 -15.87 16.22 5.12
C GLU A 447 -15.15 17.32 5.90
N TRP A 448 -15.81 17.96 6.88
CA TRP A 448 -15.18 18.99 7.69
C TRP A 448 -14.21 18.40 8.70
N ILE A 449 -14.58 17.28 9.31
CA ILE A 449 -13.68 16.52 10.17
C ILE A 449 -12.46 16.05 9.35
N LYS A 450 -12.66 15.57 8.12
CA LYS A 450 -11.56 15.09 7.24
C LYS A 450 -10.55 16.18 6.88
N GLY A 451 -10.98 17.43 6.78
CA GLY A 451 -10.09 18.58 6.57
C GLY A 451 -9.35 19.03 7.84
N LYS A 452 -9.58 18.39 8.99
CA LYS A 452 -8.97 18.70 10.28
C LYS A 452 -8.22 17.48 10.81
N GLU A 453 -7.09 17.69 11.48
CA GLU A 453 -6.36 16.57 12.08
C GLU A 453 -7.12 15.97 13.27
N VAL A 454 -7.65 16.83 14.14
CA VAL A 454 -8.36 16.42 15.37
C VAL A 454 -9.48 17.40 15.68
N VAL A 455 -10.68 16.90 16.01
CA VAL A 455 -11.84 17.74 16.37
C VAL A 455 -12.51 17.31 17.67
N SER A 456 -13.07 18.27 18.41
CA SER A 456 -14.01 18.00 19.51
C SER A 456 -15.47 18.11 19.05
N ALA A 457 -16.38 17.52 19.83
CA ALA A 457 -17.81 17.68 19.63
C ALA A 457 -18.25 19.15 19.70
N LYS A 458 -17.61 19.97 20.53
CA LYS A 458 -17.91 21.42 20.63
C LYS A 458 -17.53 22.16 19.34
N GLU A 459 -16.34 21.90 18.81
CA GLU A 459 -15.88 22.51 17.56
C GLU A 459 -16.78 22.10 16.39
N TYR A 460 -17.17 20.83 16.32
CA TYR A 460 -18.11 20.33 15.31
C TYR A 460 -19.50 20.98 15.41
N ALA A 461 -20.05 21.07 16.62
CA ALA A 461 -21.35 21.71 16.86
C ALA A 461 -21.37 23.17 16.42
N THR A 462 -20.30 23.92 16.76
CA THR A 462 -20.14 25.32 16.36
C THR A 462 -20.03 25.47 14.84
N HIS A 463 -19.26 24.60 14.17
CA HIS A 463 -19.10 24.67 12.72
C HIS A 463 -20.40 24.36 11.99
N MET A 464 -21.07 23.27 12.36
CA MET A 464 -22.31 22.83 11.73
C MET A 464 -23.52 23.67 12.14
N LYS A 465 -23.40 24.51 13.18
CA LYS A 465 -24.50 25.31 13.78
C LYS A 465 -25.67 24.43 14.24
N ILE A 466 -25.37 23.28 14.83
CA ILE A 466 -26.36 22.29 15.29
C ILE A 466 -26.35 22.11 16.81
N THR A 467 -27.44 21.56 17.35
CA THR A 467 -27.55 21.28 18.79
C THR A 467 -26.59 20.18 19.25
N SER A 468 -26.29 20.14 20.56
CA SER A 468 -25.48 19.07 21.17
C SER A 468 -26.08 17.67 20.93
N ARG A 469 -27.42 17.56 20.93
CA ARG A 469 -28.13 16.31 20.63
C ARG A 469 -27.92 15.86 19.18
N GLN A 470 -28.05 16.78 18.21
CA GLN A 470 -27.79 16.48 16.80
C GLN A 470 -26.31 16.13 16.57
N THR A 471 -25.39 16.85 17.21
CA THR A 471 -23.94 16.57 17.16
C THR A 471 -23.65 15.15 17.63
N SER A 472 -24.16 14.77 18.80
CA SER A 472 -23.98 13.41 19.34
C SER A 472 -24.53 12.35 18.39
N ARG A 473 -25.70 12.60 17.77
CA ARG A 473 -26.28 11.71 16.76
C ARG A 473 -25.38 11.56 15.52
N HIS A 474 -24.86 12.66 14.98
CA HIS A 474 -23.99 12.65 13.80
C HIS A 474 -22.71 11.86 14.08
N LEU A 475 -21.99 12.23 15.14
CA LEU A 475 -20.72 11.60 15.51
C LEU A 475 -20.89 10.12 15.88
N SER A 476 -21.97 9.76 16.58
CA SER A 476 -22.27 8.35 16.90
C SER A 476 -22.54 7.52 15.65
N LYS A 477 -23.25 8.09 14.67
CA LYS A 477 -23.51 7.42 13.38
C LYS A 477 -22.21 7.23 12.60
N MET A 478 -21.35 8.25 12.53
CA MET A 478 -20.05 8.16 11.86
C MET A 478 -19.13 7.14 12.53
N LEU A 479 -19.12 7.06 13.87
CA LEU A 479 -18.41 6.02 14.62
C LEU A 479 -18.93 4.62 14.29
N LYS A 480 -20.25 4.43 14.27
CA LYS A 480 -20.89 3.15 13.91
C LYS A 480 -20.56 2.72 12.48
N LEU A 481 -20.44 3.69 11.57
CA LEU A 481 -20.05 3.47 10.18
C LEU A 481 -18.54 3.33 9.98
N LYS A 482 -17.74 3.42 11.05
CA LYS A 482 -16.26 3.39 11.03
C LYS A 482 -15.66 4.45 10.10
N LEU A 483 -16.30 5.62 10.03
CA LEU A 483 -15.82 6.77 9.26
C LEU A 483 -14.92 7.67 10.13
N VAL A 484 -15.14 7.66 11.44
CA VAL A 484 -14.32 8.39 12.42
C VAL A 484 -13.97 7.44 13.57
N LYS A 485 -12.85 7.71 14.24
CA LYS A 485 -12.38 7.06 15.46
C LYS A 485 -12.21 8.09 16.58
N THR A 486 -12.14 7.62 17.82
CA THR A 486 -11.88 8.47 18.99
C THR A 486 -10.48 8.24 19.53
N ASN A 487 -9.98 9.19 20.34
CA ASN A 487 -8.75 9.04 21.09
C ASN A 487 -8.87 8.11 22.34
N GLY A 488 -9.90 7.25 22.42
CA GLY A 488 -10.09 6.30 23.51
C GLY A 488 -10.63 6.89 24.83
N GLU A 489 -10.86 8.20 24.88
CA GLU A 489 -11.43 8.89 26.05
C GLU A 489 -12.89 8.52 26.32
N LYS A 490 -13.38 8.74 27.55
CA LYS A 490 -14.75 8.39 27.94
C LYS A 490 -15.80 9.22 27.15
N PRO A 491 -17.00 8.69 26.84
CA PRO A 491 -18.05 9.32 26.02
C PRO A 491 -18.60 10.70 26.47
N LYS A 492 -18.08 11.29 27.54
CA LYS A 492 -18.42 12.63 28.06
C LYS A 492 -17.19 13.44 28.52
N SER A 493 -16.00 12.92 28.27
CA SER A 493 -14.76 13.60 28.62
C SER A 493 -14.62 14.87 27.76
N PRO A 494 -14.27 16.03 28.35
CA PRO A 494 -13.95 17.22 27.56
C PRO A 494 -12.69 17.01 26.69
N LYS A 495 -11.90 15.97 27.00
CA LYS A 495 -10.73 15.53 26.22
C LYS A 495 -11.09 14.56 25.08
N LEU A 496 -12.36 14.16 24.95
CA LEU A 496 -12.79 13.30 23.86
C LEU A 496 -12.65 14.03 22.52
N LYS A 497 -11.82 13.45 21.65
CA LYS A 497 -11.56 13.96 20.31
C LYS A 497 -11.87 12.90 19.27
N TYR A 498 -12.22 13.37 18.09
CA TYR A 498 -12.57 12.57 16.93
C TYR A 498 -11.57 12.84 15.82
N THR A 499 -11.19 11.79 15.10
CA THR A 499 -10.35 11.83 13.91
C THR A 499 -10.96 10.95 12.84
N VAL A 500 -10.72 11.23 11.56
CA VAL A 500 -11.15 10.31 10.49
C VAL A 500 -10.40 8.98 10.62
N THR A 501 -11.10 7.89 10.33
CA THR A 501 -10.53 6.53 10.45
C THR A 501 -9.46 6.32 9.41
#